data_AF-V5E8J1-F1
#
_entry.id   AF-V5E8J1-F1
#
_cell.length_a   1.000
_cell.length_b   1.000
_cell.length_c   1.000
_cell.angle_alpha   90.00
_cell.angle_beta   90.00
_cell.angle_gamma   90.00
#
_symmetry.space_group_name_H-M   'P 1'
#
loop_
_entity.id
_entity.type
_entity.pdbx_description
1 polymer ?
#
loop_
_entity_poly.entity_id
_entity_poly.type
_entity_poly.pdbx_seq_one_letter_code
_entity_poly.pdbx_strand_id
1 'polypeptide(L)'
;MYGIVVASVLIVAVTPKLLHLYTEITGDGPSSSVPLKLEPHTHRPLPLVSSTYYPDPSTASAHKLLQIGLPSSTSSSVGISDVKRALRIRSVYIKEPSLVIERAYTPLYDTLPGSHSAALVGTATAKEPRVLDLIVKRYPDGELGKMLHRAVANPTMPQLEVRGPVDTWSFERDSAETGGVPERIVMVVGGTGITPAYQLLTNLFGRPGKTAQARMKGAPRIEVLYATQDLENVLLLPQLHASVEANRDKVSVQLFAERVASPSSLSPGARSALGKGLVVSPSAKAGGRSWIPFFSSKASSLEPKLELTSVSSPTTTIPVFESRITQQHLEKVLTPTADGRTLILVSGPDGMVSAMAGPRSRDGQTQGRLTGILASLNCRHEDVFKL
;
A
#
# COMPACT_ATOMS: atom_id res chain seq x y z
N MET A 1 -22.77 46.66 59.65
CA MET A 1 -23.18 45.24 59.67
C MET A 1 -23.55 44.84 58.26
N TYR A 2 -22.63 44.19 57.54
CA TYR A 2 -22.88 43.66 56.20
C TYR A 2 -23.56 42.28 56.34
N GLY A 3 -24.76 42.13 55.80
CA GLY A 3 -25.46 40.84 55.72
C GLY A 3 -25.04 40.10 54.45
N ILE A 4 -24.39 38.94 54.63
CA ILE A 4 -24.01 38.02 53.55
C ILE A 4 -25.25 37.19 53.16
N VAL A 5 -25.72 37.33 51.93
CA VAL A 5 -26.71 36.42 51.33
C VAL A 5 -25.96 35.21 50.78
N VAL A 6 -26.11 34.07 51.45
CA VAL A 6 -25.61 32.78 50.96
C VAL A 6 -26.57 32.27 49.89
N ALA A 7 -26.14 32.32 48.62
CA ALA A 7 -26.85 31.68 47.53
C ALA A 7 -26.54 30.16 47.54
N SER A 8 -27.52 29.36 47.93
CA SER A 8 -27.47 27.90 47.86
C SER A 8 -27.56 27.44 46.41
N VAL A 9 -26.46 26.92 45.84
CA VAL A 9 -26.47 26.27 44.53
C VAL A 9 -27.09 24.89 44.68
N LEU A 10 -28.32 24.73 44.19
CA LEU A 10 -28.97 23.42 44.08
C LEU A 10 -28.38 22.71 42.85
N ILE A 11 -27.46 21.77 43.06
CA ILE A 11 -26.99 20.88 41.99
C ILE A 11 -28.13 19.89 41.70
N VAL A 12 -28.88 20.14 40.63
CA VAL A 12 -29.86 19.19 40.10
C VAL A 12 -29.10 18.04 39.45
N ALA A 13 -29.03 16.90 40.12
CA ALA A 13 -28.57 15.65 39.52
C ALA A 13 -29.59 15.20 38.47
N VAL A 14 -29.35 15.55 37.21
CA VAL A 14 -30.17 15.10 36.08
C VAL A 14 -29.91 13.61 35.88
N THR A 15 -30.91 12.78 36.17
CA THR A 15 -30.87 11.35 35.87
C THR A 15 -30.90 11.13 34.35
N PRO A 16 -30.20 10.13 33.80
CA PRO A 16 -30.12 9.89 32.36
C PRO A 16 -31.48 9.70 31.67
N LYS A 17 -32.52 9.31 32.41
CA LYS A 17 -33.90 9.20 31.89
C LYS A 17 -34.55 10.55 31.59
N LEU A 18 -34.24 11.60 32.34
CA LEU A 18 -34.78 12.95 32.13
C LEU A 18 -34.17 13.63 30.91
N LEU A 19 -32.90 13.33 30.61
CA LEU A 19 -32.24 13.77 29.38
C LEU A 19 -32.92 13.17 28.13
N HIS A 20 -33.34 11.90 28.24
CA HIS A 20 -34.00 11.16 27.15
C HIS A 20 -35.42 11.69 26.85
N LEU A 21 -36.18 12.08 27.88
CA LEU A 21 -37.51 12.68 27.74
C LEU A 21 -37.45 14.12 27.19
N TYR A 22 -36.43 14.89 27.54
CA TYR A 22 -36.23 16.23 26.98
C TYR A 22 -35.92 16.15 25.47
N THR A 23 -35.11 15.19 25.04
CA THR A 23 -34.80 14.97 23.61
C THR A 23 -36.00 14.50 22.77
N GLU A 24 -36.98 13.82 23.37
CA GLU A 24 -38.21 13.39 22.68
C GLU A 24 -39.22 14.54 22.52
N ILE A 25 -39.27 15.48 23.46
CA ILE A 25 -40.27 16.56 23.47
C ILE A 25 -39.82 17.78 22.63
N THR A 26 -38.51 18.05 22.54
CA THR A 26 -38.02 19.26 21.83
C THR A 26 -37.77 19.08 20.34
N GLY A 27 -38.04 17.92 19.74
CA GLY A 27 -38.05 17.74 18.28
C GLY A 27 -36.72 18.07 17.57
N ASP A 28 -35.61 18.16 18.30
CA ASP A 28 -34.27 18.48 17.79
C ASP A 28 -33.30 17.32 18.02
N GLY A 29 -33.83 16.09 17.90
CA GLY A 29 -33.01 14.89 17.74
C GLY A 29 -32.42 14.87 16.33
N PRO A 30 -31.20 14.33 16.12
CA PRO A 30 -30.58 14.24 14.80
C PRO A 30 -31.38 13.28 13.91
N SER A 31 -32.42 13.82 13.27
CA SER A 31 -33.26 13.12 12.30
C SER A 31 -32.66 13.30 10.91
N SER A 32 -31.72 12.41 10.60
CA SER A 32 -31.67 11.68 9.33
C SER A 32 -30.45 10.76 9.39
N SER A 33 -30.72 9.46 9.36
CA SER A 33 -29.74 8.43 9.08
C SER A 33 -29.27 8.57 7.63
N VAL A 34 -28.50 9.62 7.35
CA VAL A 34 -27.67 9.65 6.14
C VAL A 34 -26.68 8.50 6.33
N PRO A 35 -26.69 7.46 5.48
CA PRO A 35 -25.68 6.41 5.59
C PRO A 35 -24.31 7.08 5.55
N LEU A 36 -23.52 6.87 6.61
CA LEU A 36 -22.21 7.49 6.77
C LEU A 36 -21.33 7.02 5.61
N LYS A 37 -21.31 7.79 4.53
CA LYS A 37 -20.58 7.48 3.31
C LYS A 37 -19.27 8.22 3.36
N LEU A 38 -18.18 7.50 3.12
CA LEU A 38 -16.87 8.11 2.95
C LEU A 38 -16.92 8.93 1.64
N GLU A 39 -16.55 10.21 1.71
CA GLU A 39 -16.54 11.12 0.57
C GLU A 39 -15.14 11.71 0.34
N PRO A 40 -14.76 12.06 -0.91
CA PRO A 40 -13.39 12.50 -1.22
C PRO A 40 -12.93 13.79 -0.53
N HIS A 41 -13.86 14.70 -0.24
CA HIS A 41 -13.56 16.07 0.22
C HIS A 41 -13.89 16.32 1.70
N THR A 42 -14.59 15.40 2.36
CA THR A 42 -15.08 15.60 3.73
C THR A 42 -14.52 14.53 4.64
N HIS A 43 -13.79 14.97 5.67
CA HIS A 43 -13.31 14.07 6.71
C HIS A 43 -14.47 13.58 7.56
N ARG A 44 -14.43 12.30 7.90
CA ARG A 44 -15.35 11.65 8.82
C ARG A 44 -14.52 10.92 9.87
N PRO A 45 -14.93 10.98 11.14
CA PRO A 45 -14.25 10.24 12.19
C PRO A 45 -14.58 8.75 12.01
N LEU A 46 -13.55 7.91 11.92
CA LEU A 46 -13.66 6.46 11.81
C LEU A 46 -13.00 5.77 13.02
N PRO A 47 -13.54 4.61 13.45
CA PRO A 47 -12.96 3.86 14.56
C PRO A 47 -11.69 3.13 14.13
N LEU A 48 -10.69 3.13 15.00
CA LEU A 48 -9.50 2.29 14.87
C LEU A 48 -9.79 0.94 15.52
N VAL A 49 -9.96 -0.09 14.71
CA VAL A 49 -10.28 -1.46 15.16
C VAL A 49 -9.07 -2.13 15.77
N SER A 50 -7.89 -1.99 15.14
CA SER A 50 -6.65 -2.55 15.66
C SER A 50 -5.44 -1.71 15.25
N SER A 51 -4.38 -1.79 16.05
CA SER A 51 -3.08 -1.17 15.81
C SER A 51 -1.99 -2.08 16.33
N THR A 52 -1.27 -2.76 15.45
CA THR A 52 -0.20 -3.71 15.81
C THR A 52 1.10 -3.37 15.10
N TYR A 53 2.24 -3.74 15.70
CA TYR A 53 3.51 -3.68 14.96
C TYR A 53 3.47 -4.66 13.78
N TYR A 54 4.19 -4.30 12.72
CA TYR A 54 4.29 -5.08 11.49
C TYR A 54 5.78 -5.31 11.15
N PRO A 55 6.18 -6.50 10.70
CA PRO A 55 5.36 -7.68 10.33
C PRO A 55 4.92 -8.55 11.51
N ASP A 56 5.59 -8.43 12.65
CA ASP A 56 5.31 -9.21 13.85
C ASP A 56 4.68 -8.31 14.94
N PRO A 57 3.45 -8.58 15.38
CA PRO A 57 2.80 -7.82 16.46
C PRO A 57 3.56 -7.82 17.79
N SER A 58 4.37 -8.85 18.03
CA SER A 58 5.11 -9.02 19.28
C SER A 58 6.48 -8.32 19.31
N THR A 59 6.95 -7.85 18.15
CA THR A 59 8.26 -7.22 17.99
C THR A 59 8.10 -5.76 17.59
N ALA A 60 8.72 -4.85 18.35
CA ALA A 60 8.69 -3.43 18.01
C ALA A 60 9.31 -3.18 16.62
N SER A 61 8.65 -2.35 15.82
CA SER A 61 9.04 -2.07 14.43
C SER A 61 8.77 -0.62 14.06
N ALA A 62 9.48 -0.12 13.05
CA ALA A 62 9.18 1.17 12.43
C ALA A 62 7.81 1.19 11.73
N HIS A 63 7.20 0.04 11.50
CA HIS A 63 5.93 -0.12 10.81
C HIS A 63 4.85 -0.64 11.75
N LYS A 64 3.62 -0.13 11.56
CA LYS A 64 2.41 -0.68 12.16
C LYS A 64 1.39 -1.04 11.08
N LEU A 65 0.63 -2.09 11.34
CA LEU A 65 -0.61 -2.39 10.63
C LEU A 65 -1.77 -1.79 11.43
N LEU A 66 -2.51 -0.88 10.81
CA LEU A 66 -3.72 -0.28 11.36
C LEU A 66 -4.93 -0.82 10.63
N GLN A 67 -5.96 -1.19 11.38
CA GLN A 67 -7.26 -1.57 10.82
C GLN A 67 -8.29 -0.51 11.18
N ILE A 68 -8.78 0.20 10.18
CA ILE A 68 -9.79 1.25 10.36
C ILE A 68 -11.15 0.68 9.95
N GLY A 69 -12.14 0.78 10.83
CA GLY A 69 -13.49 0.31 10.55
C GLY A 69 -14.18 1.22 9.55
N LEU A 70 -14.76 0.63 8.50
CA LEU A 70 -15.63 1.35 7.58
C LEU A 70 -17.09 1.19 8.00
N PRO A 71 -17.91 2.23 7.82
CA PRO A 71 -19.35 2.11 7.96
C PRO A 71 -19.88 1.06 6.98
N SER A 72 -20.93 0.35 7.39
CA SER A 72 -21.63 -0.62 6.55
C SER A 72 -22.13 0.07 5.28
N SER A 73 -21.43 -0.14 4.18
CA SER A 73 -21.87 0.32 2.86
C SER A 73 -22.75 -0.77 2.26
N THR A 74 -23.92 -0.38 1.77
CA THR A 74 -24.74 -1.24 0.90
C THR A 74 -23.88 -1.62 -0.31
N SER A 75 -23.49 -2.88 -0.38
CA SER A 75 -22.71 -3.39 -1.50
C SER A 75 -23.56 -3.30 -2.76
N SER A 76 -23.23 -2.38 -3.67
CA SER A 76 -23.60 -2.58 -5.07
C SER A 76 -22.80 -3.80 -5.56
N SER A 77 -23.48 -4.88 -5.88
CA SER A 77 -22.90 -6.06 -6.54
C SER A 77 -22.38 -5.64 -7.91
N VAL A 78 -21.17 -5.10 -7.97
CA VAL A 78 -20.57 -4.81 -9.26
C VAL A 78 -20.02 -6.10 -9.83
N GLY A 79 -20.58 -6.49 -10.97
CA GLY A 79 -20.11 -7.63 -11.75
C GLY A 79 -18.61 -7.53 -12.02
N ILE A 80 -17.92 -8.63 -11.74
CA ILE A 80 -16.54 -8.88 -12.14
C ILE A 80 -16.54 -8.97 -13.67
N SER A 81 -16.23 -7.89 -14.38
CA SER A 81 -15.97 -8.04 -15.82
C SER A 81 -15.10 -6.97 -16.46
N ASP A 82 -14.88 -5.81 -15.83
CA ASP A 82 -14.13 -4.73 -16.48
C ASP A 82 -12.74 -4.52 -15.86
N VAL A 83 -11.72 -5.06 -16.53
CA VAL A 83 -10.32 -4.88 -16.17
C VAL A 83 -9.92 -3.40 -16.14
N LYS A 84 -10.51 -2.53 -16.98
CA LYS A 84 -10.18 -1.10 -17.00
C LYS A 84 -10.53 -0.42 -15.68
N ARG A 85 -11.66 -0.80 -15.09
CA ARG A 85 -12.12 -0.28 -13.78
C ARG A 85 -11.34 -0.86 -12.60
N ALA A 86 -10.77 -2.05 -12.74
CA ALA A 86 -9.89 -2.65 -11.73
C ALA A 86 -8.46 -2.10 -11.79
N LEU A 87 -8.04 -1.55 -12.94
CA LEU A 87 -6.77 -0.85 -13.13
C LEU A 87 -6.83 0.54 -12.48
N ARG A 88 -6.76 0.54 -11.16
CA ARG A 88 -6.73 1.76 -10.35
C ARG A 88 -6.07 1.51 -9.00
N ILE A 89 -5.61 2.60 -8.42
CA ILE A 89 -5.02 2.67 -7.08
C ILE A 89 -5.76 3.77 -6.33
N ARG A 90 -6.33 3.43 -5.18
CA ARG A 90 -7.15 4.31 -4.35
C ARG A 90 -6.54 4.49 -2.97
N SER A 91 -6.55 5.74 -2.51
CA SER A 91 -6.03 6.12 -1.20
C SER A 91 -7.13 6.74 -0.34
N VAL A 92 -6.89 6.77 0.96
CA VAL A 92 -7.62 7.59 1.93
C VAL A 92 -6.66 8.63 2.48
N TYR A 93 -7.20 9.77 2.90
CA TYR A 93 -6.42 10.80 3.57
C TYR A 93 -6.78 10.79 5.04
N ILE A 94 -5.74 10.78 5.88
CA ILE A 94 -5.89 10.89 7.32
C ILE A 94 -5.37 12.24 7.75
N LYS A 95 -6.19 12.96 8.50
CA LYS A 95 -5.85 14.27 9.06
C LYS A 95 -5.25 14.11 10.45
N GLU A 96 -4.22 14.90 10.73
CA GLU A 96 -3.78 15.22 12.08
C GLU A 96 -4.51 16.50 12.52
N PRO A 97 -5.45 16.43 13.48
CA PRO A 97 -6.26 17.58 13.85
C PRO A 97 -5.45 18.76 14.39
N SER A 98 -4.40 18.49 15.18
CA SER A 98 -3.60 19.50 15.88
C SER A 98 -2.74 20.35 14.95
N LEU A 99 -2.22 19.75 13.87
CA LEU A 99 -1.35 20.44 12.91
C LEU A 99 -2.06 20.78 11.59
N VAL A 100 -3.32 20.36 11.44
CA VAL A 100 -4.14 20.55 10.24
C VAL A 100 -3.41 20.06 8.97
N ILE A 101 -2.55 19.04 9.13
CA ILE A 101 -1.91 18.35 8.02
C ILE A 101 -2.68 17.07 7.72
N GLU A 102 -2.66 16.65 6.47
CA GLU A 102 -3.19 15.35 6.05
C GLU A 102 -2.18 14.63 5.16
N ARG A 103 -2.25 13.30 5.14
CA ARG A 103 -1.46 12.48 4.23
C ARG A 103 -2.29 11.37 3.62
N ALA A 104 -1.99 11.05 2.38
CA ALA A 104 -2.54 9.92 1.67
C ALA A 104 -1.93 8.61 2.19
N TYR A 105 -2.78 7.61 2.39
CA TYR A 105 -2.41 6.23 2.66
C TYR A 105 -3.16 5.32 1.69
N THR A 106 -2.44 4.37 1.10
CA THR A 106 -3.03 3.38 0.20
C THR A 106 -3.35 2.11 0.98
N PRO A 107 -4.63 1.74 1.15
CA PRO A 107 -4.98 0.49 1.80
C PRO A 107 -4.41 -0.72 1.07
N LEU A 108 -4.04 -1.77 1.81
CA LEU A 108 -3.50 -3.00 1.22
C LEU A 108 -4.49 -3.68 0.26
N TYR A 109 -5.78 -3.61 0.59
CA TYR A 109 -6.87 -4.10 -0.23
C TYR A 109 -7.85 -2.97 -0.52
N ASP A 110 -8.33 -2.89 -1.75
CA ASP A 110 -9.34 -1.91 -2.13
C ASP A 110 -10.74 -2.32 -1.61
N THR A 111 -10.98 -2.17 -0.30
CA THR A 111 -12.28 -2.43 0.37
C THR A 111 -13.21 -1.21 0.36
N LEU A 112 -12.73 -0.09 -0.18
CA LEU A 112 -13.43 1.19 -0.23
C LEU A 112 -14.74 1.10 -1.04
N PRO A 113 -15.75 1.95 -0.75
CA PRO A 113 -16.99 2.00 -1.52
C PRO A 113 -16.75 2.14 -3.03
N GLY A 114 -17.58 1.49 -3.86
CA GLY A 114 -17.38 1.46 -5.32
C GLY A 114 -16.18 0.62 -5.77
N SER A 115 -15.77 -0.38 -4.97
CA SER A 115 -14.68 -1.28 -5.32
C SER A 115 -15.00 -2.22 -6.49
N HIS A 116 -14.06 -2.38 -7.44
CA HIS A 116 -14.08 -3.41 -8.49
C HIS A 116 -12.97 -4.46 -8.30
N SER A 117 -12.36 -4.49 -7.12
CA SER A 117 -11.22 -5.33 -6.81
C SER A 117 -11.60 -6.81 -6.79
N ALA A 118 -10.83 -7.64 -7.50
CA ALA A 118 -10.88 -9.09 -7.37
C ALA A 118 -10.70 -9.57 -5.92
N ALA A 119 -10.01 -8.80 -5.07
CA ALA A 119 -9.78 -9.12 -3.67
C ALA A 119 -11.05 -9.12 -2.80
N LEU A 120 -12.19 -8.64 -3.33
CA LEU A 120 -13.48 -8.65 -2.64
C LEU A 120 -14.35 -9.87 -2.98
N VAL A 121 -13.97 -10.65 -3.99
CA VAL A 121 -14.72 -11.83 -4.41
C VAL A 121 -14.68 -12.86 -3.29
N GLY A 122 -15.85 -13.32 -2.86
CA GLY A 122 -15.99 -14.28 -1.77
C GLY A 122 -15.67 -13.74 -0.37
N THR A 123 -15.44 -12.42 -0.20
CA THR A 123 -15.22 -11.81 1.12
C THR A 123 -16.44 -11.07 1.67
N ALA A 124 -17.53 -11.00 0.91
CA ALA A 124 -18.75 -10.30 1.31
C ALA A 124 -19.72 -11.26 2.03
N THR A 125 -19.56 -11.41 3.35
CA THR A 125 -20.71 -11.74 4.19
C THR A 125 -21.43 -10.42 4.49
N ALA A 126 -22.74 -10.35 4.27
CA ALA A 126 -23.53 -9.11 4.40
C ALA A 126 -23.54 -8.51 5.82
N LYS A 127 -22.89 -9.16 6.80
CA LYS A 127 -22.97 -8.86 8.23
C LYS A 127 -21.64 -8.41 8.86
N GLU A 128 -20.51 -8.55 8.17
CA GLU A 128 -19.22 -8.15 8.73
C GLU A 128 -18.84 -6.71 8.34
N PRO A 129 -18.41 -5.87 9.30
CA PRO A 129 -17.91 -4.53 9.00
C PRO A 129 -16.64 -4.62 8.16
N ARG A 130 -16.61 -3.89 7.04
CA ARG A 130 -15.39 -3.80 6.22
C ARG A 130 -14.31 -3.03 6.97
N VAL A 131 -13.07 -3.41 6.77
CA VAL A 131 -11.91 -2.71 7.35
C VAL A 131 -10.96 -2.23 6.25
N LEU A 132 -10.27 -1.13 6.53
CA LEU A 132 -9.10 -0.66 5.78
C LEU A 132 -7.84 -1.16 6.49
N ASP A 133 -7.03 -1.96 5.80
CA ASP A 133 -5.71 -2.37 6.29
C ASP A 133 -4.66 -1.37 5.78
N LEU A 134 -4.05 -0.59 6.68
CA LEU A 134 -3.02 0.41 6.36
C LEU A 134 -1.68 0.02 7.00
N ILE A 135 -0.59 0.04 6.22
CA ILE A 135 0.76 -0.02 6.78
C ILE A 135 1.31 1.39 6.94
N VAL A 136 1.63 1.77 8.17
CA VAL A 136 2.11 3.10 8.54
C VAL A 136 3.53 3.02 9.06
N LYS A 137 4.47 3.64 8.34
CA LYS A 137 5.84 3.85 8.79
C LYS A 137 5.92 5.07 9.69
N ARG A 138 6.59 4.93 10.84
CA ARG A 138 6.95 6.06 11.71
C ARG A 138 8.26 6.66 11.26
N TYR A 139 8.25 7.97 11.03
CA TYR A 139 9.45 8.76 10.82
C TYR A 139 9.77 9.57 12.08
N PRO A 140 11.06 9.73 12.45
CA PRO A 140 11.47 10.52 13.61
C PRO A 140 10.89 11.94 13.63
N ASP A 141 10.72 12.55 12.44
CA ASP A 141 10.22 13.92 12.28
C ASP A 141 8.78 13.97 11.73
N GLY A 142 8.13 12.81 11.57
CA GLY A 142 6.78 12.73 10.98
C GLY A 142 5.68 12.74 12.03
N GLU A 143 5.00 13.88 12.20
CA GLU A 143 3.97 14.06 13.25
C GLU A 143 2.75 13.16 13.08
N LEU A 144 2.14 13.12 11.89
CA LEU A 144 1.01 12.21 11.62
C LEU A 144 1.39 10.73 11.84
N GLY A 145 2.60 10.32 11.43
CA GLY A 145 3.08 8.95 11.68
C GLY A 145 3.24 8.64 13.16
N LYS A 146 3.71 9.61 13.97
CA LYS A 146 3.77 9.49 15.44
C LYS A 146 2.38 9.44 16.06
N MET A 147 1.44 10.28 15.61
CA MET A 147 0.04 10.27 16.06
C MET A 147 -0.57 8.89 15.84
N LEU A 148 -0.45 8.35 14.63
CA LEU A 148 -0.97 7.03 14.27
C LEU A 148 -0.29 5.89 15.05
N HIS A 149 1.01 6.02 15.35
CA HIS A 149 1.70 5.05 16.20
C HIS A 149 1.28 5.11 17.67
N ARG A 150 0.80 6.25 18.17
CA ARG A 150 0.30 6.40 19.54
C ARG A 150 -1.19 6.09 19.68
N ALA A 151 -1.93 6.06 18.57
CA ALA A 151 -3.36 5.81 18.58
C ALA A 151 -3.68 4.44 19.23
N VAL A 152 -4.60 4.46 20.20
CA VAL A 152 -5.08 3.26 20.91
C VAL A 152 -6.32 2.76 20.19
N ALA A 153 -6.35 1.47 19.85
CA ALA A 153 -7.50 0.91 19.17
C ALA A 153 -8.77 0.98 20.05
N ASN A 154 -9.86 1.49 19.47
CA ASN A 154 -11.17 1.50 20.07
C ASN A 154 -12.22 1.34 18.96
N PRO A 155 -12.82 0.15 18.79
CA PRO A 155 -13.76 -0.11 17.71
C PRO A 155 -15.12 0.59 17.89
N THR A 156 -15.44 1.05 19.11
CA THR A 156 -16.72 1.71 19.41
C THR A 156 -16.64 3.24 19.37
N MET A 157 -15.44 3.81 19.40
CA MET A 157 -15.22 5.25 19.37
C MET A 157 -14.54 5.68 18.07
N PRO A 158 -15.21 6.48 17.22
CA PRO A 158 -14.58 7.02 16.03
C PRO A 158 -13.57 8.11 16.43
N GLN A 159 -12.32 7.96 16.00
CA GLN A 159 -11.20 8.81 16.48
C GLN A 159 -10.23 9.25 15.39
N LEU A 160 -10.24 8.61 14.21
CA LEU A 160 -9.37 8.98 13.09
C LEU A 160 -10.17 9.79 12.09
N GLU A 161 -9.77 11.03 11.83
CA GLU A 161 -10.36 11.86 10.79
C GLU A 161 -9.90 11.37 9.42
N VAL A 162 -10.80 10.73 8.67
CA VAL A 162 -10.51 10.10 7.38
C VAL A 162 -11.42 10.64 6.28
N ARG A 163 -10.85 10.98 5.11
CA ARG A 163 -11.60 11.24 3.88
C ARG A 163 -11.17 10.31 2.76
N GLY A 164 -12.03 10.12 1.75
CA GLY A 164 -11.79 9.24 0.62
C GLY A 164 -13.08 8.56 0.15
N PRO A 165 -13.03 7.59 -0.77
CA PRO A 165 -11.86 7.20 -1.56
C PRO A 165 -11.38 8.34 -2.46
N VAL A 166 -10.06 8.42 -2.67
CA VAL A 166 -9.45 9.27 -3.70
C VAL A 166 -8.70 8.37 -4.67
N ASP A 167 -8.97 8.50 -5.95
CA ASP A 167 -8.27 7.77 -7.00
C ASP A 167 -6.90 8.39 -7.24
N THR A 168 -5.87 7.87 -6.58
CA THR A 168 -4.47 8.26 -6.78
C THR A 168 -4.02 8.00 -8.22
N TRP A 169 -4.49 6.90 -8.80
CA TRP A 169 -4.35 6.59 -10.22
C TRP A 169 -5.53 5.76 -10.71
N SER A 170 -6.01 6.02 -11.91
CA SER A 170 -6.96 5.15 -12.61
C SER A 170 -6.64 5.12 -14.10
N PHE A 171 -6.62 3.94 -14.70
CA PHE A 171 -6.30 3.78 -16.11
C PHE A 171 -7.22 4.64 -17.00
N GLU A 172 -8.53 4.66 -16.72
CA GLU A 172 -9.52 5.41 -17.51
C GLU A 172 -9.24 6.91 -17.54
N ARG A 173 -8.82 7.50 -16.43
CA ARG A 173 -8.52 8.94 -16.34
C ARG A 173 -7.12 9.28 -16.83
N ASP A 174 -6.14 8.47 -16.44
CA ASP A 174 -4.73 8.88 -16.48
C ASP A 174 -3.95 8.23 -17.62
N SER A 175 -4.52 7.22 -18.32
CA SER A 175 -3.74 6.39 -19.26
C SER A 175 -4.53 5.82 -20.44
N ALA A 176 -5.84 6.06 -20.53
CA ALA A 176 -6.70 5.51 -21.58
C ALA A 176 -6.61 6.25 -22.93
N GLU A 177 -6.26 7.54 -22.92
CA GLU A 177 -6.11 8.33 -24.16
C GLU A 177 -5.03 7.79 -25.11
N THR A 178 -4.11 7.01 -24.55
CA THR A 178 -2.88 6.55 -25.18
C THR A 178 -2.95 5.09 -25.64
N GLY A 179 -4.16 4.51 -25.62
CA GLY A 179 -4.49 3.22 -26.24
C GLY A 179 -5.38 2.32 -25.39
N GLY A 180 -5.40 1.04 -25.75
CA GLY A 180 -6.06 0.00 -24.97
C GLY A 180 -5.39 -0.26 -23.62
N VAL A 181 -5.94 -1.21 -22.86
CA VAL A 181 -5.31 -1.73 -21.65
C VAL A 181 -3.89 -2.18 -21.99
N PRO A 182 -2.85 -1.72 -21.27
CA PRO A 182 -1.48 -2.10 -21.59
C PRO A 182 -1.32 -3.61 -21.42
N GLU A 183 -0.45 -4.22 -22.21
CA GLU A 183 -0.08 -5.61 -22.07
C GLU A 183 0.74 -5.83 -20.81
N ARG A 184 1.49 -4.79 -20.40
CA ARG A 184 2.46 -4.85 -19.32
C ARG A 184 2.47 -3.57 -18.48
N ILE A 185 2.57 -3.74 -17.16
CA ILE A 185 2.78 -2.66 -16.20
C ILE A 185 4.04 -2.96 -15.39
N VAL A 186 4.99 -2.03 -15.40
CA VAL A 186 6.20 -2.09 -14.57
C VAL A 186 6.04 -1.13 -13.40
N MET A 187 6.11 -1.66 -12.19
CA MET A 187 5.99 -0.88 -10.96
C MET A 187 7.37 -0.72 -10.31
N VAL A 188 7.88 0.51 -10.27
CA VAL A 188 9.14 0.86 -9.64
C VAL A 188 8.84 1.46 -8.28
N VAL A 189 9.00 0.67 -7.22
CA VAL A 189 8.50 1.02 -5.88
C VAL A 189 9.60 1.02 -4.82
N GLY A 190 9.48 1.90 -3.83
CA GLY A 190 10.45 2.03 -2.73
C GLY A 190 9.79 2.13 -1.36
N GLY A 191 10.29 1.36 -0.38
CA GLY A 191 9.80 1.41 1.00
C GLY A 191 8.29 1.12 1.11
N THR A 192 7.53 2.05 1.69
CA THR A 192 6.05 1.96 1.81
C THR A 192 5.32 2.14 0.48
N GLY A 193 6.01 2.60 -0.59
CA GLY A 193 5.47 2.70 -1.95
C GLY A 193 5.08 1.35 -2.56
N ILE A 194 5.42 0.24 -1.91
CA ILE A 194 4.91 -1.10 -2.25
C ILE A 194 3.39 -1.24 -2.04
N THR A 195 2.78 -0.42 -1.18
CA THR A 195 1.35 -0.53 -0.87
C THR A 195 0.43 -0.25 -2.08
N PRO A 196 0.68 0.79 -2.92
CA PRO A 196 0.07 0.91 -4.25
C PRO A 196 0.23 -0.31 -5.15
N ALA A 197 1.43 -0.90 -5.23
CA ALA A 197 1.66 -2.06 -6.06
C ALA A 197 0.89 -3.29 -5.57
N TYR A 198 0.89 -3.52 -4.26
CA TYR A 198 0.14 -4.62 -3.67
C TYR A 198 -1.37 -4.44 -3.85
N GLN A 199 -1.89 -3.22 -3.70
CA GLN A 199 -3.30 -2.95 -3.97
C GLN A 199 -3.65 -3.23 -5.43
N LEU A 200 -2.83 -2.78 -6.40
CA LEU A 200 -3.07 -3.06 -7.82
C LEU A 200 -3.01 -4.57 -8.14
N LEU A 201 -2.02 -5.28 -7.58
CA LEU A 201 -1.92 -6.73 -7.71
C LEU A 201 -3.19 -7.43 -7.21
N THR A 202 -3.66 -7.07 -6.02
CA THR A 202 -4.86 -7.71 -5.44
C THR A 202 -6.15 -7.29 -6.14
N ASN A 203 -6.19 -6.10 -6.76
CA ASN A 203 -7.29 -5.68 -7.63
C ASN A 203 -7.43 -6.56 -8.88
N LEU A 204 -6.31 -7.02 -9.45
CA LEU A 204 -6.30 -7.81 -10.68
C LEU A 204 -6.30 -9.33 -10.45
N PHE A 205 -5.64 -9.80 -9.39
CA PHE A 205 -5.36 -11.22 -9.17
C PHE A 205 -6.02 -11.78 -7.88
N GLY A 206 -6.72 -10.94 -7.12
CA GLY A 206 -7.36 -11.34 -5.87
C GLY A 206 -6.41 -11.45 -4.68
N ARG A 207 -6.91 -11.95 -3.55
CA ARG A 207 -6.08 -12.13 -2.34
C ARG A 207 -5.24 -13.41 -2.44
N PRO A 208 -3.92 -13.36 -2.19
CA PRO A 208 -3.11 -14.57 -2.15
C PRO A 208 -3.58 -15.52 -1.04
N GLY A 209 -3.62 -16.83 -1.32
CA GLY A 209 -3.91 -17.87 -0.33
C GLY A 209 -5.39 -18.17 -0.04
N LYS A 210 -6.36 -17.50 -0.70
CA LYS A 210 -7.79 -17.86 -0.60
C LYS A 210 -8.25 -18.67 -1.82
N THR A 211 -9.10 -19.69 -1.58
CA THR A 211 -9.53 -20.76 -2.50
C THR A 211 -10.27 -20.29 -3.76
N ALA A 212 -10.68 -19.03 -3.84
CA ALA A 212 -11.31 -18.44 -5.02
C ALA A 212 -10.34 -17.48 -5.71
N GLN A 213 -9.47 -18.00 -6.57
CA GLN A 213 -8.59 -17.17 -7.41
C GLN A 213 -9.43 -16.50 -8.51
N ALA A 214 -10.14 -15.43 -8.17
CA ALA A 214 -10.80 -14.57 -9.14
C ALA A 214 -9.75 -13.70 -9.84
N ARG A 215 -9.09 -14.22 -10.87
CA ARG A 215 -8.20 -13.43 -11.74
C ARG A 215 -9.05 -12.67 -12.76
N MET A 216 -8.82 -11.37 -12.90
CA MET A 216 -9.47 -10.54 -13.92
C MET A 216 -9.08 -11.01 -15.33
N LYS A 217 -10.08 -11.28 -16.18
CA LYS A 217 -9.85 -11.61 -17.58
C LYS A 217 -9.21 -10.40 -18.29
N GLY A 218 -8.13 -10.64 -19.03
CA GLY A 218 -7.39 -9.57 -19.72
C GLY A 218 -6.45 -8.77 -18.82
N ALA A 219 -6.15 -9.23 -17.60
CA ALA A 219 -5.18 -8.57 -16.74
C ALA A 219 -3.79 -8.45 -17.41
N PRO A 220 -3.14 -7.27 -17.32
CA PRO A 220 -1.77 -7.08 -17.79
C PRO A 220 -0.79 -7.95 -17.02
N ARG A 221 0.40 -8.17 -17.60
CA ARG A 221 1.56 -8.63 -16.84
C ARG A 221 2.03 -7.50 -15.91
N ILE A 222 2.25 -7.79 -14.63
CA ILE A 222 2.77 -6.85 -13.64
C ILE A 222 4.18 -7.26 -13.23
N GLU A 223 5.14 -6.35 -13.37
CA GLU A 223 6.51 -6.55 -12.92
C GLU A 223 6.85 -5.52 -11.84
N VAL A 224 7.17 -5.98 -10.62
CA VAL A 224 7.47 -5.09 -9.49
C VAL A 224 8.96 -5.08 -9.21
N LEU A 225 9.59 -3.91 -9.37
CA LEU A 225 10.96 -3.64 -8.92
C LEU A 225 10.87 -2.94 -7.57
N TYR A 226 11.16 -3.68 -6.50
CA TYR A 226 10.98 -3.22 -5.13
C TYR A 226 12.32 -2.84 -4.49
N ALA A 227 12.54 -1.56 -4.24
CA ALA A 227 13.70 -1.03 -3.53
C ALA A 227 13.48 -0.90 -2.02
N THR A 228 14.46 -1.33 -1.24
CA THR A 228 14.55 -1.20 0.22
C THR A 228 15.99 -0.95 0.67
N GLN A 229 16.17 -0.44 1.88
CA GLN A 229 17.51 -0.25 2.45
C GLN A 229 18.13 -1.60 2.88
N ASP A 230 17.30 -2.51 3.37
CA ASP A 230 17.67 -3.83 3.86
C ASP A 230 16.43 -4.74 3.91
N LEU A 231 16.67 -6.03 4.24
CA LEU A 231 15.61 -7.03 4.40
C LEU A 231 14.79 -6.88 5.69
N GLU A 232 15.18 -6.00 6.61
CA GLU A 232 14.41 -5.77 7.84
C GLU A 232 13.25 -4.80 7.60
N ASN A 233 13.45 -3.82 6.72
CA ASN A 233 12.44 -2.82 6.38
C ASN A 233 11.55 -3.20 5.19
N VAL A 234 11.76 -4.37 4.61
CA VAL A 234 10.96 -4.86 3.49
C VAL A 234 9.56 -5.26 3.99
N LEU A 235 8.53 -4.92 3.22
CA LEU A 235 7.14 -5.14 3.58
C LEU A 235 6.51 -6.17 2.65
N LEU A 236 5.52 -6.91 3.15
CA LEU A 236 4.65 -7.78 2.36
C LEU A 236 5.36 -8.93 1.61
N LEU A 237 6.59 -9.31 1.98
CA LEU A 237 7.34 -10.36 1.26
C LEU A 237 6.56 -11.69 1.15
N PRO A 238 5.98 -12.26 2.23
CA PRO A 238 5.18 -13.48 2.12
C PRO A 238 4.01 -13.34 1.14
N GLN A 239 3.34 -12.19 1.17
CA GLN A 239 2.17 -11.92 0.33
C GLN A 239 2.57 -11.73 -1.14
N LEU A 240 3.69 -11.04 -1.40
CA LEU A 240 4.23 -10.86 -2.74
C LEU A 240 4.70 -12.19 -3.33
N HIS A 241 5.42 -13.01 -2.55
CA HIS A 241 5.84 -14.34 -2.98
C HIS A 241 4.64 -15.23 -3.33
N ALA A 242 3.64 -15.28 -2.45
CA ALA A 242 2.41 -16.03 -2.73
C ALA A 242 1.67 -15.51 -3.97
N SER A 243 1.72 -14.21 -4.26
CA SER A 243 1.12 -13.62 -5.46
C SER A 243 1.86 -14.03 -6.73
N VAL A 244 3.20 -14.08 -6.70
CA VAL A 244 4.05 -14.58 -7.80
C VAL A 244 3.79 -16.08 -8.00
N GLU A 245 3.78 -16.87 -6.93
CA GLU A 245 3.54 -18.31 -7.00
C GLU A 245 2.18 -18.65 -7.63
N ALA A 246 1.12 -17.91 -7.26
CA ALA A 246 -0.21 -18.11 -7.82
C ALA A 246 -0.36 -17.61 -9.28
N ASN A 247 0.49 -16.70 -9.75
CA ASN A 247 0.33 -16.01 -11.04
C ASN A 247 1.65 -15.91 -11.81
N ARG A 248 2.44 -16.99 -11.87
CA ARG A 248 3.80 -17.00 -12.46
C ARG A 248 3.88 -16.50 -13.90
N ASP A 249 2.79 -16.62 -14.67
CA ASP A 249 2.69 -16.15 -16.05
C ASP A 249 2.46 -14.63 -16.16
N LYS A 250 1.99 -13.98 -15.09
CA LYS A 250 1.60 -12.56 -15.11
C LYS A 250 2.27 -11.69 -14.06
N VAL A 251 2.83 -12.24 -12.99
CA VAL A 251 3.38 -11.46 -11.89
C VAL A 251 4.84 -11.83 -11.66
N SER A 252 5.73 -10.83 -11.72
CA SER A 252 7.13 -10.95 -11.34
C SER A 252 7.49 -9.91 -10.29
N VAL A 253 8.39 -10.26 -9.38
CA VAL A 253 8.91 -9.34 -8.35
C VAL A 253 10.43 -9.47 -8.32
N GLN A 254 11.14 -8.35 -8.28
CA GLN A 254 12.58 -8.26 -8.10
C GLN A 254 12.86 -7.35 -6.91
N LEU A 255 13.64 -7.81 -5.93
CA LEU A 255 13.95 -7.07 -4.72
C LEU A 255 15.35 -6.45 -4.82
N PHE A 256 15.47 -5.15 -4.55
CA PHE A 256 16.70 -4.38 -4.55
C PHE A 256 16.95 -3.88 -3.13
N ALA A 257 17.91 -4.48 -2.43
CA ALA A 257 18.26 -4.11 -1.07
C ALA A 257 19.66 -3.50 -1.07
N GLU A 258 19.83 -2.28 -0.55
CA GLU A 258 21.15 -1.64 -0.50
C GLU A 258 22.15 -2.40 0.38
N ARG A 259 21.66 -3.06 1.43
CA ARG A 259 22.44 -3.89 2.33
C ARG A 259 21.82 -5.27 2.44
N VAL A 260 22.59 -6.29 2.09
CA VAL A 260 22.15 -7.68 2.13
C VAL A 260 23.05 -8.48 3.08
N ALA A 261 22.51 -8.82 4.25
CA ALA A 261 23.17 -9.72 5.19
C ALA A 261 23.28 -11.13 4.61
N SER A 262 24.29 -11.91 5.06
CA SER A 262 24.36 -13.32 4.68
C SER A 262 23.15 -14.08 5.25
N PRO A 263 22.68 -15.16 4.61
CA PRO A 263 21.57 -15.97 5.13
C PRO A 263 21.75 -16.42 6.59
N SER A 264 23.00 -16.69 7.00
CA SER A 264 23.34 -17.09 8.37
C SER A 264 23.32 -15.93 9.39
N SER A 265 23.41 -14.67 8.94
CA SER A 265 23.52 -13.48 9.79
C SER A 265 22.29 -12.56 9.75
N LEU A 266 21.14 -13.07 9.29
CA LEU A 266 19.89 -12.30 9.25
C LEU A 266 19.49 -11.77 10.64
N SER A 267 19.14 -10.49 10.72
CA SER A 267 18.61 -9.88 11.95
C SER A 267 17.25 -10.48 12.33
N PRO A 268 16.83 -10.42 13.60
CA PRO A 268 15.49 -10.82 14.01
C PRO A 268 14.38 -10.11 13.21
N GLY A 269 14.57 -8.82 12.90
CA GLY A 269 13.66 -8.05 12.07
C GLY A 269 13.58 -8.58 10.63
N ALA A 270 14.72 -8.89 10.01
CA ALA A 270 14.75 -9.51 8.67
C ALA A 270 14.06 -10.88 8.65
N ARG A 271 14.29 -11.73 9.68
CA ARG A 271 13.57 -13.01 9.81
C ARG A 271 12.07 -12.82 9.97
N SER A 272 11.65 -11.79 10.71
CA SER A 272 10.24 -11.45 10.87
C SER A 272 9.60 -10.99 9.56
N ALA A 273 10.33 -10.23 8.73
CA ALA A 273 9.89 -9.77 7.42
C ALA A 273 9.73 -10.91 6.40
N LEU A 274 10.61 -11.93 6.45
CA LEU A 274 10.46 -13.16 5.67
C LEU A 274 9.26 -13.99 6.11
N GLY A 275 8.84 -13.86 7.37
CA GLY A 275 7.81 -14.69 7.97
C GLY A 275 8.27 -16.15 8.10
N LYS A 276 7.30 -17.04 8.38
CA LYS A 276 7.59 -18.47 8.63
C LYS A 276 7.81 -19.28 7.35
N GLY A 277 7.31 -18.79 6.22
CA GLY A 277 7.23 -19.56 4.98
C GLY A 277 8.36 -19.30 3.99
N LEU A 278 9.14 -18.22 4.16
CA LEU A 278 10.20 -17.86 3.21
C LEU A 278 11.59 -18.12 3.79
N VAL A 279 12.48 -18.55 2.92
CA VAL A 279 13.90 -18.72 3.20
C VAL A 279 14.73 -17.98 2.16
N VAL A 280 15.93 -17.57 2.57
CA VAL A 280 16.89 -16.87 1.72
C VAL A 280 18.07 -17.79 1.46
N SER A 281 18.43 -17.95 0.20
CA SER A 281 19.61 -18.71 -0.23
C SER A 281 20.51 -17.86 -1.12
N PRO A 282 21.83 -18.17 -1.21
CA PRO A 282 22.68 -17.56 -2.22
C PRO A 282 22.14 -17.85 -3.62
N SER A 283 22.18 -16.88 -4.53
CA SER A 283 21.77 -17.12 -5.90
C SER A 283 22.78 -18.01 -6.62
N ALA A 284 22.29 -18.96 -7.41
CA ALA A 284 23.13 -19.78 -8.28
C ALA A 284 23.91 -18.93 -9.32
N LYS A 285 23.39 -17.75 -9.66
CA LYS A 285 24.01 -16.83 -10.63
C LYS A 285 25.12 -15.97 -10.03
N ALA A 286 25.20 -15.85 -8.70
CA ALA A 286 26.26 -15.08 -8.03
C ALA A 286 27.66 -15.72 -8.13
N GLY A 287 27.78 -16.90 -8.75
CA GLY A 287 28.95 -17.78 -8.70
C GLY A 287 29.79 -17.90 -9.98
N GLY A 288 29.67 -16.98 -10.94
CA GLY A 288 30.54 -16.96 -12.13
C GLY A 288 31.99 -16.56 -11.79
N ARG A 289 32.77 -17.44 -11.15
CA ARG A 289 34.21 -17.23 -10.93
C ARG A 289 34.96 -17.40 -12.25
N SER A 290 35.49 -16.30 -12.78
CA SER A 290 36.56 -16.36 -13.78
C SER A 290 37.73 -17.19 -13.22
N TRP A 291 38.16 -18.21 -13.96
CA TRP A 291 39.35 -19.03 -13.67
C TRP A 291 40.68 -18.27 -13.82
N ILE A 292 40.65 -17.01 -14.28
CA ILE A 292 41.84 -16.20 -14.52
C ILE A 292 42.11 -15.29 -13.31
N PRO A 293 43.18 -15.54 -12.51
CA PRO A 293 43.40 -14.89 -11.22
C PRO A 293 43.70 -13.39 -11.28
N PHE A 294 43.92 -12.82 -12.47
CA PHE A 294 44.14 -11.38 -12.68
C PHE A 294 42.87 -10.61 -13.11
N PHE A 295 41.80 -11.30 -13.50
CA PHE A 295 40.50 -10.69 -13.78
C PHE A 295 39.53 -11.08 -12.68
N SER A 296 39.71 -10.47 -11.50
CA SER A 296 38.67 -10.42 -10.47
C SER A 296 37.50 -9.62 -11.04
N SER A 297 36.58 -10.29 -11.74
CA SER A 297 35.31 -9.71 -12.11
C SER A 297 34.56 -9.43 -10.82
N LYS A 298 34.52 -8.17 -10.38
CA LYS A 298 33.55 -7.71 -9.38
C LYS A 298 32.20 -8.30 -9.80
N ALA A 299 31.55 -9.04 -8.90
CA ALA A 299 30.21 -9.57 -9.13
C ALA A 299 29.34 -8.43 -9.67
N SER A 300 28.76 -8.63 -10.85
CA SER A 300 28.01 -7.58 -11.53
C SER A 300 26.82 -7.20 -10.67
N SER A 301 26.59 -5.91 -10.42
CA SER A 301 25.40 -5.44 -9.68
C SER A 301 24.08 -5.83 -10.35
N LEU A 302 24.15 -6.34 -11.59
CA LEU A 302 23.06 -6.81 -12.44
C LEU A 302 22.68 -8.28 -12.23
N GLU A 303 23.42 -9.00 -11.39
CA GLU A 303 23.09 -10.38 -11.01
C GLU A 303 22.54 -10.43 -9.59
N PRO A 304 21.52 -11.26 -9.32
CA PRO A 304 21.00 -11.42 -7.98
C PRO A 304 22.07 -12.02 -7.07
N LYS A 305 22.20 -11.47 -5.86
CA LYS A 305 23.09 -11.99 -4.82
C LYS A 305 22.42 -13.14 -4.07
N LEU A 306 21.14 -12.98 -3.75
CA LEU A 306 20.34 -13.96 -3.04
C LEU A 306 19.04 -14.26 -3.81
N GLU A 307 18.39 -15.36 -3.44
CA GLU A 307 17.06 -15.73 -3.90
C GLU A 307 16.16 -16.02 -2.70
N LEU A 308 14.92 -15.53 -2.76
CA LEU A 308 13.87 -15.85 -1.79
C LEU A 308 13.01 -16.97 -2.34
N THR A 309 12.84 -18.03 -1.57
CA THR A 309 11.99 -19.18 -1.93
C THR A 309 11.03 -19.53 -0.81
N SER A 310 9.94 -20.19 -1.15
CA SER A 310 9.05 -20.78 -0.15
C SER A 310 9.62 -22.12 0.34
N VAL A 311 9.51 -22.37 1.64
CA VAL A 311 9.89 -23.64 2.28
C VAL A 311 9.04 -24.79 1.75
N SER A 312 7.76 -24.54 1.43
CA SER A 312 6.83 -25.56 0.94
C SER A 312 6.91 -25.80 -0.56
N SER A 313 7.38 -24.81 -1.33
CA SER A 313 7.43 -24.86 -2.80
C SER A 313 8.63 -24.04 -3.29
N PRO A 314 9.82 -24.66 -3.40
CA PRO A 314 11.06 -23.96 -3.75
C PRO A 314 11.15 -23.60 -5.24
N THR A 315 10.10 -23.87 -6.04
CA THR A 315 10.09 -23.61 -7.49
C THR A 315 10.00 -22.13 -7.83
N THR A 316 9.44 -21.32 -6.94
CA THR A 316 9.23 -19.88 -7.16
C THR A 316 10.26 -19.08 -6.42
N THR A 317 11.06 -18.34 -7.17
CA THR A 317 12.13 -17.50 -6.65
C THR A 317 11.80 -16.02 -6.84
N ILE A 318 12.07 -15.20 -5.82
CA ILE A 318 12.19 -13.75 -5.96
C ILE A 318 13.70 -13.42 -5.89
N PRO A 319 14.31 -12.91 -6.97
CA PRO A 319 15.70 -12.50 -6.96
C PRO A 319 15.92 -11.28 -6.06
N VAL A 320 17.01 -11.29 -5.31
CA VAL A 320 17.44 -10.19 -4.43
C VAL A 320 18.79 -9.66 -4.90
N PHE A 321 18.80 -8.40 -5.31
CA PHE A 321 19.98 -7.66 -5.72
C PHE A 321 20.51 -6.86 -4.54
N GLU A 322 21.82 -6.90 -4.32
CA GLU A 322 22.49 -6.01 -3.37
C GLU A 322 22.87 -4.70 -4.09
N SER A 323 21.87 -3.89 -4.40
CA SER A 323 22.05 -2.65 -5.14
C SER A 323 20.81 -1.76 -5.01
N ARG A 324 20.94 -0.51 -5.44
CA ARG A 324 19.79 0.33 -5.81
C ARG A 324 19.32 -0.06 -7.21
N ILE A 325 18.06 0.27 -7.55
CA ILE A 325 17.60 0.17 -8.93
C ILE A 325 18.43 1.12 -9.79
N THR A 326 19.05 0.60 -10.84
CA THR A 326 19.95 1.35 -11.74
C THR A 326 19.36 1.44 -13.14
N GLN A 327 19.93 2.31 -13.98
CA GLN A 327 19.56 2.40 -15.39
C GLN A 327 19.67 1.06 -16.12
N GLN A 328 20.74 0.31 -15.88
CA GLN A 328 20.95 -1.00 -16.52
C GLN A 328 19.88 -2.03 -16.12
N HIS A 329 19.41 -2.01 -14.87
CA HIS A 329 18.29 -2.86 -14.45
C HIS A 329 17.01 -2.49 -15.20
N LEU A 330 16.71 -1.19 -15.30
CA LEU A 330 15.54 -0.71 -16.01
C LEU A 330 15.65 -0.94 -17.51
N GLU A 331 16.81 -0.77 -18.13
CA GLU A 331 17.05 -1.09 -19.54
C GLU A 331 16.75 -2.56 -19.81
N LYS A 332 17.27 -3.47 -18.98
CA LYS A 332 16.98 -4.90 -19.09
C LYS A 332 15.49 -5.21 -18.95
N VAL A 333 14.81 -4.63 -17.97
CA VAL A 333 13.37 -4.86 -17.73
C VAL A 333 12.51 -4.24 -18.82
N LEU A 334 12.87 -3.05 -19.29
CA LEU A 334 12.11 -2.27 -20.27
C LEU A 334 12.49 -2.57 -21.71
N THR A 335 13.43 -3.51 -21.95
CA THR A 335 13.76 -4.01 -23.28
C THR A 335 12.45 -4.32 -24.02
N PRO A 336 12.23 -3.76 -25.23
CA PRO A 336 11.01 -3.96 -25.97
C PRO A 336 10.73 -5.46 -26.13
N THR A 337 9.68 -5.92 -25.50
CA THR A 337 9.09 -7.22 -25.78
C THR A 337 8.25 -7.09 -27.04
N ALA A 338 8.06 -8.19 -27.80
CA ALA A 338 7.03 -8.22 -28.84
C ALA A 338 5.63 -7.90 -28.26
N ASP A 339 5.49 -8.01 -26.93
CA ASP A 339 4.31 -7.68 -26.14
C ASP A 339 4.13 -6.15 -26.01
N GLY A 340 3.41 -5.57 -26.97
CA GLY A 340 2.58 -4.37 -26.83
C GLY A 340 3.09 -3.18 -26.00
N ARG A 341 2.14 -2.41 -25.45
CA ARG A 341 2.38 -1.19 -24.69
C ARG A 341 2.78 -1.51 -23.25
N THR A 342 3.82 -0.83 -22.77
CA THR A 342 4.27 -0.92 -21.37
C THR A 342 3.96 0.39 -20.63
N LEU A 343 3.20 0.30 -19.54
CA LEU A 343 2.96 1.41 -18.61
C LEU A 343 3.90 1.29 -17.40
N ILE A 344 4.46 2.40 -16.93
CA ILE A 344 5.40 2.44 -15.81
C ILE A 344 4.82 3.26 -14.67
N LEU A 345 4.65 2.65 -13.51
CA LEU A 345 4.15 3.31 -12.30
C LEU A 345 5.28 3.45 -11.28
N VAL A 346 5.55 4.66 -10.78
CA VAL A 346 6.65 4.93 -9.86
C VAL A 346 6.09 5.41 -8.51
N SER A 347 6.46 4.75 -7.41
CA SER A 347 6.02 5.12 -6.05
C SER A 347 7.12 4.94 -5.03
N GLY A 348 7.52 5.98 -4.33
CA GLY A 348 8.53 5.88 -3.27
C GLY A 348 8.89 7.24 -2.70
N PRO A 349 9.99 7.32 -1.94
CA PRO A 349 10.51 8.60 -1.46
C PRO A 349 10.79 9.56 -2.61
N ASP A 350 10.59 10.87 -2.41
CA ASP A 350 10.73 11.90 -3.45
C ASP A 350 12.08 11.85 -4.17
N GLY A 351 13.17 11.58 -3.44
CA GLY A 351 14.50 11.42 -4.04
C GLY A 351 14.58 10.24 -5.02
N MET A 352 13.88 9.13 -4.72
CA MET A 352 13.78 7.99 -5.63
C MET A 352 12.91 8.32 -6.84
N VAL A 353 11.72 8.89 -6.62
CA VAL A 353 10.80 9.29 -7.72
C VAL A 353 11.50 10.28 -8.66
N SER A 354 12.20 11.28 -8.10
CA SER A 354 12.95 12.27 -8.87
C SER A 354 14.09 11.65 -9.68
N ALA A 355 14.80 10.68 -9.14
CA ALA A 355 15.86 9.98 -9.86
C ALA A 355 15.32 9.10 -11.00
N MET A 356 14.17 8.44 -10.78
CA MET A 356 13.57 7.54 -11.77
C MET A 356 12.83 8.31 -12.89
N ALA A 357 11.98 9.26 -12.53
CA ALA A 357 11.02 9.90 -13.44
C ALA A 357 10.98 11.44 -13.37
N GLY A 358 11.79 12.06 -12.51
CA GLY A 358 11.72 13.49 -12.22
C GLY A 358 10.66 13.85 -11.17
N PRO A 359 10.74 15.04 -10.57
CA PRO A 359 9.80 15.46 -9.53
C PRO A 359 8.38 15.60 -10.08
N ARG A 360 7.38 15.44 -9.20
CA ARG A 360 6.01 15.89 -9.50
C ARG A 360 5.98 17.42 -9.56
N SER A 361 4.96 17.98 -10.20
CA SER A 361 4.82 19.44 -10.25
C SER A 361 4.59 20.03 -8.85
N ARG A 362 4.98 21.29 -8.68
CA ARG A 362 4.81 22.03 -7.43
C ARG A 362 3.34 22.33 -7.11
N ASP A 363 2.46 22.24 -8.10
CA ASP A 363 1.01 22.38 -7.93
C ASP A 363 0.39 21.22 -7.13
N GLY A 364 1.13 20.12 -6.90
CA GLY A 364 0.67 18.93 -6.18
C GLY A 364 -0.39 18.11 -6.93
N GLN A 365 -0.74 18.49 -8.16
CA GLN A 365 -1.78 17.86 -8.96
C GLN A 365 -1.21 17.20 -10.22
N THR A 366 -0.29 17.88 -10.92
CA THR A 366 0.20 17.43 -12.22
C THR A 366 1.44 16.54 -12.09
N GLN A 367 1.62 15.68 -13.08
CA GLN A 367 2.74 14.72 -13.14
C GLN A 367 4.12 15.39 -13.27
N GLY A 368 4.17 16.67 -13.67
CA GLY A 368 5.42 17.35 -13.99
C GLY A 368 6.11 16.75 -15.23
N ARG A 369 7.28 17.30 -15.58
CA ARG A 369 8.08 16.79 -16.71
C ARG A 369 8.66 15.41 -16.39
N LEU A 370 8.74 14.54 -17.39
CA LEU A 370 9.49 13.29 -17.31
C LEU A 370 10.99 13.61 -17.45
N THR A 371 11.77 13.28 -16.43
CA THR A 371 13.24 13.38 -16.42
C THR A 371 13.84 12.15 -15.73
N GLY A 372 15.13 12.14 -15.44
CA GLY A 372 15.78 11.03 -14.74
C GLY A 372 15.99 9.80 -15.63
N ILE A 373 16.14 8.63 -15.02
CA ILE A 373 16.52 7.40 -15.73
C ILE A 373 15.53 7.01 -16.82
N LEU A 374 14.22 7.10 -16.56
CA LEU A 374 13.19 6.71 -17.54
C LEU A 374 13.21 7.64 -18.77
N ALA A 375 13.50 8.93 -18.59
CA ALA A 375 13.69 9.85 -19.71
C ALA A 375 14.95 9.50 -20.53
N SER A 376 16.05 9.16 -19.86
CA SER A 376 17.30 8.73 -20.52
C SER A 376 17.15 7.42 -21.30
N LEU A 377 16.21 6.57 -20.90
CA LEU A 377 15.83 5.35 -21.61
C LEU A 377 14.78 5.60 -22.71
N ASN A 378 14.52 6.86 -23.08
CA ASN A 378 13.54 7.26 -24.09
C ASN A 378 12.10 6.77 -23.81
N CYS A 379 11.74 6.59 -22.54
CA CYS A 379 10.35 6.30 -22.18
C CYS A 379 9.46 7.50 -22.53
N ARG A 380 8.26 7.23 -23.02
CA ARG A 380 7.29 8.27 -23.36
C ARG A 380 6.66 8.84 -22.09
N HIS A 381 6.36 10.15 -22.10
CA HIS A 381 5.76 10.83 -20.96
C HIS A 381 4.41 10.21 -20.59
N GLU A 382 3.60 9.89 -21.59
CA GLU A 382 2.28 9.27 -21.42
C GLU A 382 2.29 7.83 -20.86
N ASP A 383 3.44 7.17 -20.86
CA ASP A 383 3.61 5.80 -20.36
C ASP A 383 4.21 5.78 -18.96
N VAL A 384 4.46 6.93 -18.34
CA VAL A 384 5.05 7.02 -17.00
C VAL A 384 4.13 7.80 -16.06
N PHE A 385 3.72 7.18 -14.95
CA PHE A 385 2.93 7.83 -13.92
C PHE A 385 3.62 7.74 -12.55
N LYS A 386 3.68 8.87 -11.86
CA LYS A 386 4.25 9.06 -10.52
C LYS A 386 3.08 9.10 -9.54
N LEU A 387 3.03 8.14 -8.63
CA LEU A 387 1.93 7.93 -7.68
C LEU A 387 1.91 8.96 -6.55
#